data_AF-A0A9D6ULG1-F1
#
_entry.id   AF-A0A9D6ULG1-F1
#
_cell.length_a   1.000
_cell.length_b   1.000
_cell.length_c   1.000
_cell.angle_alpha   90.00
_cell.angle_beta   90.00
_cell.angle_gamma   90.00
#
_symmetry.space_group_name_H-M   'P 1'
#
loop_
_entity.id
_entity.type
_entity.pdbx_description
1 polymer ?
#
loop_
_entity_poly.entity_id
_entity_poly.type
_entity_poly.pdbx_seq_one_letter_code
_entity_poly.pdbx_strand_id
1 'polypeptide(L)'
;NGTDGIVPCGTTGESATLSYEEHNRVIEFTVEAVKGRVPVIAGTGSNSTDEAIMLTKHAKKAKADAALLITPYYNKPTQEGLYRHYKKIAEDVDIPLVLYNVPGRTGVNMLPQTVARLSEIKNIVAIKEATGSLQQISETIQLCGDNIAILSGDDFTALPTYAVGGKGVISVTANIIPKEMSAMWDAFEKGDLKEANRLHYKTFNLHGLMFCETNPIPVKTALSLMGKCTAEFRLPLCPMSDANLEKLKKGLKEYGLI
;
A
#
# COMPACT_ATOMS: atom_id res chain seq x y z
N ASN A 1 12.13 0.46 13.96
CA ASN A 1 10.85 1.04 14.45
C ASN A 1 9.64 0.13 14.19
N GLY A 2 9.81 -1.20 14.13
CA GLY A 2 8.68 -2.15 14.05
C GLY A 2 8.13 -2.43 12.64
N THR A 3 8.46 -1.66 11.61
CA THR A 3 7.97 -1.94 10.25
C THR A 3 8.39 -3.32 9.74
N ASP A 4 7.41 -4.13 9.31
CA ASP A 4 7.60 -5.53 8.86
C ASP A 4 7.94 -5.69 7.37
N GLY A 5 7.78 -4.63 6.56
CA GLY A 5 8.10 -4.66 5.14
C GLY A 5 8.10 -3.26 4.51
N ILE A 6 8.88 -3.07 3.44
CA ILE A 6 8.99 -1.79 2.73
C ILE A 6 8.40 -1.90 1.33
N VAL A 7 7.60 -0.91 0.93
CA VAL A 7 6.96 -0.86 -0.40
C VAL A 7 7.49 0.35 -1.19
N PRO A 8 8.62 0.22 -1.92
CA PRO A 8 9.08 1.30 -2.79
C PRO A 8 8.17 1.44 -4.02
N CYS A 9 8.16 2.63 -4.61
CA CYS A 9 7.47 2.90 -5.88
C CYS A 9 5.98 2.52 -5.91
N GLY A 10 5.30 2.53 -4.75
CA GLY A 10 3.84 2.54 -4.71
C GLY A 10 3.27 3.94 -4.99
N THR A 11 1.95 4.11 -4.87
CA THR A 11 1.30 5.42 -5.04
C THR A 11 1.85 6.50 -4.12
N THR A 12 2.14 6.15 -2.86
CA THR A 12 2.76 7.07 -1.88
C THR A 12 4.20 7.43 -2.25
N GLY A 13 4.88 6.57 -3.00
CA GLY A 13 6.22 6.84 -3.54
C GLY A 13 6.20 7.58 -4.88
N GLU A 14 5.07 8.18 -5.25
CA GLU A 14 4.90 9.01 -6.46
C GLU A 14 5.26 8.28 -7.77
N SER A 15 4.99 6.97 -7.86
CA SER A 15 5.39 6.14 -9.01
C SER A 15 4.99 6.69 -10.38
N ALA A 16 3.86 7.40 -10.46
CA ALA A 16 3.35 7.98 -11.70
C ALA A 16 4.21 9.13 -12.28
N THR A 17 5.10 9.73 -11.49
CA THR A 17 5.97 10.85 -11.92
C THR A 17 7.46 10.52 -11.84
N LEU A 18 7.81 9.23 -11.63
CA LEU A 18 9.15 8.71 -11.78
C LEU A 18 9.39 8.31 -13.24
N SER A 19 10.58 8.58 -13.78
CA SER A 19 11.03 7.91 -14.99
C SER A 19 11.26 6.42 -14.70
N TYR A 20 11.36 5.59 -15.74
CA TYR A 20 11.68 4.17 -15.55
C TYR A 20 13.06 3.97 -14.92
N GLU A 21 14.04 4.81 -15.26
CA GLU A 21 15.37 4.78 -14.66
C GLU A 21 15.32 5.10 -13.16
N GLU A 22 14.55 6.11 -12.77
CA GLU A 22 14.38 6.49 -11.36
C GLU A 22 13.61 5.43 -10.58
N HIS A 23 12.52 4.91 -11.15
CA HIS A 23 11.74 3.81 -10.59
C HIS A 23 12.62 2.60 -10.29
N ASN A 24 13.38 2.15 -11.29
CA ASN A 24 14.35 1.07 -11.16
C ASN A 24 15.38 1.36 -10.06
N ARG A 25 15.97 2.57 -10.07
CA ARG A 25 17.00 2.94 -9.09
C ARG A 25 16.46 2.98 -7.65
N VAL A 26 15.22 3.42 -7.44
CA VAL A 26 14.60 3.43 -6.10
C VAL A 26 14.39 2.02 -5.59
N ILE A 27 13.97 1.07 -6.43
CA ILE A 27 13.82 -0.34 -6.06
C ILE A 27 15.18 -0.94 -5.69
N GLU A 28 16.18 -0.80 -6.57
CA GLU A 28 17.54 -1.29 -6.33
C GLU A 28 18.11 -0.75 -5.02
N PHE A 29 18.05 0.57 -4.83
CA PHE A 29 18.52 1.22 -3.60
C PHE A 29 17.78 0.71 -2.37
N THR A 30 16.47 0.50 -2.45
CA THR A 30 15.69 -0.01 -1.33
C THR A 30 16.13 -1.42 -0.94
N VAL A 31 16.31 -2.32 -1.91
CA VAL A 31 16.81 -3.68 -1.65
C VAL A 31 18.23 -3.64 -1.07
N GLU A 32 19.13 -2.84 -1.66
CA GLU A 32 20.51 -2.62 -1.20
C GLU A 32 20.56 -2.09 0.25
N ALA A 33 19.68 -1.15 0.59
CA ALA A 33 19.61 -0.55 1.90
C ALA A 33 19.01 -1.52 2.94
N VAL A 34 17.96 -2.27 2.58
CA VAL A 34 17.28 -3.20 3.47
C VAL A 34 18.16 -4.40 3.81
N LYS A 35 18.97 -4.91 2.86
CA LYS A 35 19.90 -6.04 3.06
C LYS A 35 19.20 -7.28 3.67
N GLY A 36 17.99 -7.58 3.20
CA GLY A 36 17.21 -8.75 3.64
C GLY A 36 16.70 -8.72 5.08
N ARG A 37 16.75 -7.57 5.77
CA ARG A 37 16.25 -7.45 7.16
C ARG A 37 14.72 -7.54 7.26
N VAL A 38 14.03 -7.07 6.23
CA VAL A 38 12.57 -7.13 6.05
C VAL A 38 12.27 -7.33 4.56
N PRO A 39 11.13 -7.88 4.18
CA PRO A 39 10.72 -7.98 2.78
C PRO A 39 10.58 -6.60 2.10
N VAL A 40 10.95 -6.55 0.81
CA VAL A 40 10.74 -5.43 -0.10
C VAL A 40 9.71 -5.81 -1.16
N ILE A 41 8.59 -5.09 -1.19
CA ILE A 41 7.48 -5.32 -2.14
C ILE A 41 7.47 -4.16 -3.15
N ALA A 42 7.99 -4.37 -4.35
CA ALA A 42 8.16 -3.30 -5.34
C ALA A 42 6.85 -2.96 -6.07
N GLY A 43 6.44 -1.69 -6.06
CA GLY A 43 5.31 -1.22 -6.88
C GLY A 43 5.64 -1.28 -8.37
N THR A 44 4.93 -2.11 -9.12
CA THR A 44 5.25 -2.44 -10.52
C THR A 44 4.02 -2.54 -11.43
N GLY A 45 2.83 -2.22 -10.90
CA GLY A 45 1.60 -2.22 -11.68
C GLY A 45 1.53 -1.05 -12.67
N SER A 46 0.87 -1.29 -13.80
CA SER A 46 0.56 -0.29 -14.82
C SER A 46 -0.83 -0.57 -15.40
N ASN A 47 -1.42 0.42 -16.09
CA ASN A 47 -2.60 0.20 -16.91
C ASN A 47 -2.29 -0.48 -18.27
N SER A 48 -1.02 -0.73 -18.58
CA SER A 48 -0.53 -1.55 -19.68
C SER A 48 0.07 -2.86 -19.15
N THR A 49 -0.40 -4.01 -19.66
CA THR A 49 0.09 -5.34 -19.24
C THR A 49 1.58 -5.53 -19.56
N ASP A 50 2.02 -5.12 -20.75
CA ASP A 50 3.43 -5.28 -21.17
C ASP A 50 4.37 -4.43 -20.32
N GLU A 51 3.95 -3.22 -19.96
CA GLU A 51 4.69 -2.35 -19.06
C GLU A 51 4.78 -2.94 -17.65
N ALA A 52 3.65 -3.44 -17.10
CA ALA A 52 3.66 -4.11 -15.81
C ALA A 52 4.60 -5.32 -15.79
N ILE A 53 4.64 -6.12 -16.86
CA ILE A 53 5.59 -7.24 -17.02
C ILE A 53 7.03 -6.73 -17.03
N MET A 54 7.33 -5.67 -17.78
CA MET A 54 8.66 -5.08 -17.86
C MET A 54 9.16 -4.63 -16.47
N LEU A 55 8.34 -3.87 -15.75
CA LEU A 55 8.66 -3.36 -14.40
C LEU A 55 8.80 -4.51 -13.39
N THR A 56 7.93 -5.52 -13.46
CA THR A 56 7.97 -6.69 -12.58
C THR A 56 9.22 -7.54 -12.83
N LYS A 57 9.63 -7.71 -14.10
CA LYS A 57 10.90 -8.38 -14.46
C LYS A 57 12.11 -7.65 -13.87
N HIS A 58 12.11 -6.32 -13.94
CA HIS A 58 13.17 -5.52 -13.33
C HIS A 58 13.20 -5.70 -11.81
N ALA A 59 12.06 -5.58 -11.12
CA ALA A 59 11.97 -5.77 -9.68
C ALA A 59 12.49 -7.15 -9.23
N LYS A 60 12.13 -8.22 -9.96
CA LYS A 60 12.68 -9.57 -9.73
C LYS A 60 14.20 -9.61 -9.90
N LYS A 61 14.73 -8.98 -10.96
CA LYS A 61 16.18 -8.89 -11.20
C LYS A 61 16.90 -8.13 -10.08
N ALA A 62 16.28 -7.08 -9.57
CA ALA A 62 16.75 -6.29 -8.42
C ALA A 62 16.60 -7.03 -7.08
N LYS A 63 16.05 -8.25 -7.07
CA LYS A 63 15.81 -9.10 -5.88
C LYS A 63 14.80 -8.51 -4.88
N ALA A 64 13.78 -7.81 -5.38
CA ALA A 64 12.58 -7.58 -4.57
C ALA A 64 11.93 -8.92 -4.20
N ASP A 65 11.34 -8.99 -3.02
CA ASP A 65 10.71 -10.22 -2.49
C ASP A 65 9.31 -10.45 -3.08
N ALA A 66 8.63 -9.37 -3.46
CA ALA A 66 7.33 -9.41 -4.13
C ALA A 66 7.09 -8.16 -5.00
N ALA A 67 6.01 -8.18 -5.77
CA ALA A 67 5.57 -7.10 -6.65
C ALA A 67 4.14 -6.64 -6.31
N LEU A 68 3.95 -5.34 -6.03
CA LEU A 68 2.64 -4.73 -5.81
C LEU A 68 2.08 -4.18 -7.13
N LEU A 69 0.93 -4.71 -7.56
CA LEU A 69 0.34 -4.46 -8.87
C LEU A 69 -1.05 -3.79 -8.76
N ILE A 70 -1.08 -2.48 -8.93
CA ILE A 70 -2.33 -1.70 -8.97
C ILE A 70 -3.24 -2.15 -10.12
N THR A 71 -4.55 -2.17 -9.88
CA THR A 71 -5.57 -2.33 -10.93
C THR A 71 -5.35 -1.31 -12.05
N PRO A 72 -5.40 -1.71 -13.34
CA PRO A 72 -5.32 -0.78 -14.46
C PRO A 72 -6.29 0.41 -14.29
N TYR A 73 -5.71 1.60 -14.35
CA TYR A 73 -6.38 2.87 -14.15
C TYR A 73 -6.62 3.58 -15.48
N TYR A 74 -7.61 4.49 -15.49
CA TYR A 74 -8.02 5.31 -16.64
C TYR A 74 -8.70 4.53 -17.79
N ASN A 75 -8.10 3.46 -18.30
CA ASN A 75 -8.64 2.67 -19.43
C ASN A 75 -9.77 1.70 -19.05
N LYS A 76 -9.99 1.49 -17.74
CA LYS A 76 -11.16 0.83 -17.14
C LYS A 76 -11.50 -0.57 -17.71
N PRO A 77 -10.61 -1.57 -17.61
CA PRO A 77 -10.90 -2.91 -18.11
C PRO A 77 -12.08 -3.58 -17.40
N THR A 78 -12.70 -4.54 -18.08
CA THR A 78 -13.71 -5.42 -17.50
C THR A 78 -13.08 -6.39 -16.49
N GLN A 79 -13.89 -7.06 -15.67
CA GLN A 79 -13.41 -8.08 -14.73
C GLN A 79 -12.62 -9.21 -15.42
N GLU A 80 -13.04 -9.62 -16.63
CA GLU A 80 -12.29 -10.58 -17.43
C GLU A 80 -10.97 -10.00 -17.95
N GLY A 81 -10.95 -8.71 -18.31
CA GLY A 81 -9.72 -7.99 -18.63
C GLY A 81 -8.74 -7.96 -17.47
N LEU A 82 -9.22 -7.71 -16.24
CA LEU A 82 -8.41 -7.78 -15.01
C LEU A 82 -7.82 -9.18 -14.82
N TYR A 83 -8.66 -10.22 -14.90
CA TYR A 83 -8.19 -11.60 -14.76
C TYR A 83 -7.06 -11.92 -15.74
N ARG A 84 -7.24 -11.60 -17.03
CA ARG A 84 -6.23 -11.84 -18.07
C ARG A 84 -4.95 -11.03 -17.86
N HIS A 85 -5.07 -9.78 -17.45
CA HIS A 85 -3.94 -8.90 -17.15
C HIS A 85 -3.04 -9.53 -16.07
N TYR A 86 -3.60 -9.87 -14.91
CA TYR A 86 -2.83 -10.43 -13.80
C TYR A 86 -2.33 -11.85 -14.09
N LYS A 87 -3.15 -12.69 -14.73
CA LYS A 87 -2.73 -14.03 -15.16
C LYS A 87 -1.51 -13.96 -16.06
N LYS A 88 -1.51 -13.06 -17.05
CA LYS A 88 -0.39 -12.92 -17.97
C LYS A 88 0.89 -12.43 -17.27
N ILE A 89 0.78 -11.50 -16.32
CA ILE A 89 1.93 -11.07 -15.50
C ILE A 89 2.47 -12.24 -14.67
N ALA A 90 1.58 -13.00 -14.03
CA ALA A 90 1.92 -14.14 -13.20
C ALA A 90 2.62 -15.26 -13.97
N GLU A 91 2.22 -15.53 -15.22
CA GLU A 91 2.84 -16.50 -16.11
C GLU A 91 4.24 -16.05 -16.60
N ASP A 92 4.42 -14.75 -16.85
CA ASP A 92 5.65 -14.22 -17.43
C ASP A 92 6.74 -13.88 -16.40
N VAL A 93 6.37 -13.70 -15.12
CA VAL A 93 7.30 -13.32 -14.05
C VAL A 93 7.06 -14.12 -12.78
N ASP A 94 7.92 -15.11 -12.54
CA ASP A 94 7.89 -15.96 -11.34
C ASP A 94 8.45 -15.22 -10.10
N ILE A 95 7.64 -14.32 -9.54
CA ILE A 95 7.84 -13.60 -8.28
C ILE A 95 6.48 -13.53 -7.56
N PRO A 96 6.40 -13.54 -6.22
CA PRO A 96 5.15 -13.30 -5.51
C PRO A 96 4.52 -11.97 -5.91
N LEU A 97 3.23 -12.00 -6.24
CA LEU A 97 2.43 -10.88 -6.68
C LEU A 97 1.40 -10.51 -5.62
N VAL A 98 1.33 -9.20 -5.34
CA VAL A 98 0.35 -8.58 -4.45
C VAL A 98 -0.56 -7.73 -5.32
N LEU A 99 -1.82 -8.15 -5.49
CA LEU A 99 -2.82 -7.36 -6.18
C LEU A 99 -3.07 -6.06 -5.41
N TYR A 100 -3.45 -4.97 -6.07
CA TYR A 100 -3.81 -3.73 -5.39
C TYR A 100 -5.07 -3.10 -5.97
N ASN A 101 -6.16 -3.21 -5.21
CA ASN A 101 -7.46 -2.66 -5.55
C ASN A 101 -7.72 -1.34 -4.82
N VAL A 102 -7.95 -0.26 -5.59
CA VAL A 102 -8.17 1.11 -5.07
C VAL A 102 -9.10 1.90 -6.02
N PRO A 103 -10.39 1.55 -6.11
CA PRO A 103 -11.30 2.11 -7.10
C PRO A 103 -11.41 3.64 -7.07
N GLY A 104 -11.24 4.26 -5.89
CA GLY A 104 -11.23 5.72 -5.74
C GLY A 104 -10.11 6.43 -6.51
N ARG A 105 -9.06 5.70 -6.94
CA ARG A 105 -7.98 6.22 -7.79
C ARG A 105 -8.00 5.64 -9.21
N THR A 106 -8.40 4.38 -9.36
CA THR A 106 -8.32 3.70 -10.66
C THR A 106 -9.58 3.86 -11.51
N GLY A 107 -10.73 4.15 -10.89
CA GLY A 107 -12.04 4.13 -11.53
C GLY A 107 -12.57 2.72 -11.81
N VAL A 108 -11.91 1.67 -11.30
CA VAL A 108 -12.30 0.26 -11.43
C VAL A 108 -12.16 -0.45 -10.09
N ASN A 109 -13.23 -1.11 -9.66
CA ASN A 109 -13.19 -2.03 -8.53
C ASN A 109 -12.95 -3.46 -9.02
N MET A 110 -11.93 -4.12 -8.48
CA MET A 110 -11.75 -5.56 -8.66
C MET A 110 -12.70 -6.29 -7.70
N LEU A 111 -13.67 -7.03 -8.24
CA LEU A 111 -14.69 -7.68 -7.43
C LEU A 111 -14.16 -8.96 -6.76
N PRO A 112 -14.71 -9.37 -5.59
CA PRO A 112 -14.30 -10.59 -4.88
C PRO A 112 -14.22 -11.85 -5.76
N GLN A 113 -15.15 -12.02 -6.71
CA GLN A 113 -15.17 -13.18 -7.60
C GLN A 113 -13.97 -13.20 -8.56
N THR A 114 -13.49 -12.02 -8.98
CA THR A 114 -12.26 -11.90 -9.77
C THR A 114 -11.04 -12.22 -8.92
N VAL A 115 -11.00 -11.74 -7.67
CA VAL A 115 -9.93 -12.07 -6.72
C VAL A 115 -9.88 -13.57 -6.46
N ALA A 116 -11.04 -14.23 -6.29
CA ALA A 116 -11.13 -15.68 -6.10
C ALA A 116 -10.55 -16.48 -7.27
N ARG A 117 -10.84 -16.07 -8.52
CA ARG A 117 -10.22 -16.70 -9.70
C ARG A 117 -8.71 -16.47 -9.76
N LEU A 118 -8.24 -15.31 -9.29
CA LEU A 118 -6.81 -14.97 -9.29
C LEU A 118 -6.04 -15.66 -8.17
N SER A 119 -6.66 -15.92 -7.02
CA SER A 119 -6.02 -16.60 -5.88
C SER A 119 -5.70 -18.07 -6.15
N GLU A 120 -6.29 -18.68 -7.18
CA GLU A 120 -5.92 -20.00 -7.68
C GLU A 120 -4.56 -20.02 -8.40
N ILE A 121 -4.01 -18.85 -8.76
CA ILE A 121 -2.72 -18.73 -9.45
C ILE A 121 -1.58 -18.69 -8.40
N LYS A 122 -0.70 -19.69 -8.44
CA LYS A 122 0.31 -20.00 -7.40
C LYS A 122 1.10 -18.80 -6.86
N ASN A 123 1.52 -17.88 -7.71
CA ASN A 123 2.33 -16.72 -7.31
C ASN A 123 1.51 -15.46 -7.03
N ILE A 124 0.19 -15.49 -7.06
CA ILE A 124 -0.67 -14.40 -6.55
C ILE A 124 -0.97 -14.68 -5.09
N VAL A 125 -0.24 -14.01 -4.19
CA VAL A 125 -0.18 -14.40 -2.77
C VAL A 125 -0.95 -13.46 -1.84
N ALA A 126 -1.21 -12.23 -2.29
CA ALA A 126 -1.92 -11.25 -1.48
C ALA A 126 -2.72 -10.25 -2.31
N ILE A 127 -3.66 -9.56 -1.67
CA ILE A 127 -4.33 -8.37 -2.18
C ILE A 127 -4.24 -7.25 -1.14
N LYS A 128 -3.75 -6.09 -1.58
CA LYS A 128 -3.93 -4.80 -0.89
C LYS A 128 -5.33 -4.29 -1.24
N GLU A 129 -6.23 -4.32 -0.27
CA GLU A 129 -7.63 -3.92 -0.45
C GLU A 129 -7.87 -2.53 0.16
N ALA A 130 -8.02 -1.52 -0.69
CA ALA A 130 -8.12 -0.10 -0.28
C ALA A 130 -9.50 0.51 -0.52
N THR A 131 -10.56 -0.30 -0.55
CA THR A 131 -11.94 0.22 -0.57
C THR A 131 -12.44 0.70 0.79
N GLY A 132 -11.85 0.18 1.89
CA GLY A 132 -12.40 0.34 3.24
C GLY A 132 -13.71 -0.43 3.46
N SER A 133 -14.14 -1.25 2.50
CA SER A 133 -15.38 -2.02 2.59
C SER A 133 -15.16 -3.35 3.30
N LEU A 134 -15.53 -3.42 4.58
CA LEU A 134 -15.48 -4.67 5.35
C LEU A 134 -16.37 -5.76 4.76
N GLN A 135 -17.46 -5.40 4.08
CA GLN A 135 -18.28 -6.35 3.33
C GLN A 135 -17.46 -6.99 2.21
N GLN A 136 -16.80 -6.19 1.35
CA GLN A 136 -16.02 -6.72 0.23
C GLN A 136 -14.83 -7.56 0.71
N ILE A 137 -14.16 -7.11 1.78
CA ILE A 137 -13.08 -7.87 2.43
C ILE A 137 -13.60 -9.23 2.91
N SER A 138 -14.74 -9.25 3.62
CA SER A 138 -15.32 -10.48 4.15
C SER A 138 -15.76 -11.44 3.04
N GLU A 139 -16.39 -10.92 1.97
CA GLU A 139 -16.74 -11.70 0.79
C GLU A 139 -15.50 -12.30 0.10
N THR A 140 -14.41 -11.54 0.01
CA THR A 140 -13.15 -12.02 -0.56
C THR A 140 -12.55 -13.13 0.29
N ILE A 141 -12.52 -12.99 1.61
CA ILE A 141 -12.04 -14.03 2.54
C ILE A 141 -12.90 -15.28 2.44
N GLN A 142 -14.23 -15.12 2.39
CA GLN A 142 -15.16 -16.24 2.24
C GLN A 142 -14.92 -17.03 0.95
N LEU A 143 -14.64 -16.34 -0.16
CA LEU A 143 -14.43 -16.98 -1.47
C LEU A 143 -13.02 -17.56 -1.63
N CYS A 144 -12.00 -16.93 -1.06
CA CYS A 144 -10.60 -17.32 -1.28
C CYS A 144 -10.05 -18.25 -0.17
N GLY A 145 -10.63 -18.23 1.03
CA GLY A 145 -10.06 -18.88 2.20
C GLY A 145 -8.61 -18.43 2.45
N ASP A 146 -7.72 -19.39 2.71
CA ASP A 146 -6.31 -19.14 2.97
C ASP A 146 -5.44 -19.02 1.69
N ASN A 147 -6.04 -19.03 0.49
CA ASN A 147 -5.29 -18.98 -0.78
C ASN A 147 -4.61 -17.61 -1.01
N ILE A 148 -5.13 -16.54 -0.39
CA ILE A 148 -4.60 -15.19 -0.57
C ILE A 148 -4.68 -14.40 0.75
N ALA A 149 -3.59 -13.70 1.08
CA ALA A 149 -3.59 -12.79 2.22
C ALA A 149 -4.26 -11.46 1.86
N ILE A 150 -5.16 -10.95 2.71
CA ILE A 150 -5.72 -9.60 2.52
C ILE A 150 -4.98 -8.61 3.42
N LEU A 151 -4.36 -7.61 2.81
CA LEU A 151 -3.73 -6.48 3.50
C LEU A 151 -4.63 -5.27 3.36
N SER A 152 -4.93 -4.58 4.47
CA SER A 152 -5.63 -3.30 4.37
C SER A 152 -4.77 -2.32 3.56
N GLY A 153 -5.40 -1.64 2.61
CA GLY A 153 -4.82 -0.50 1.92
C GLY A 153 -5.25 0.85 2.48
N ASP A 154 -5.97 0.84 3.59
CA ASP A 154 -6.53 2.02 4.26
C ASP A 154 -6.22 2.00 5.78
N ASP A 155 -5.62 3.08 6.26
CA ASP A 155 -5.18 3.16 7.67
C ASP A 155 -6.37 3.24 8.64
N PHE A 156 -7.48 3.87 8.25
CA PHE A 156 -8.66 3.99 9.12
C PHE A 156 -9.29 2.63 9.40
N THR A 157 -9.31 1.75 8.41
CA THR A 157 -9.94 0.43 8.51
C THR A 157 -8.94 -0.70 8.78
N ALA A 158 -7.67 -0.40 9.11
CA ALA A 158 -6.66 -1.41 9.39
C ALA A 158 -7.08 -2.39 10.50
N LEU A 159 -7.39 -1.90 11.71
CA LEU A 159 -7.83 -2.75 12.82
C LEU A 159 -9.15 -3.52 12.52
N PRO A 160 -10.21 -2.88 11.99
CA PRO A 160 -11.40 -3.59 11.54
C PRO A 160 -11.13 -4.69 10.49
N THR A 161 -10.19 -4.44 9.58
CA THR A 161 -9.76 -5.44 8.58
C THR A 161 -9.12 -6.65 9.24
N TYR A 162 -8.32 -6.47 10.29
CA TYR A 162 -7.75 -7.59 11.05
C TYR A 162 -8.85 -8.46 11.67
N ALA A 163 -9.88 -7.82 12.24
CA ALA A 163 -11.00 -8.50 12.91
C ALA A 163 -11.81 -9.41 11.97
N VAL A 164 -11.86 -9.10 10.68
CA VAL A 164 -12.55 -9.93 9.67
C VAL A 164 -11.63 -10.93 8.96
N GLY A 165 -10.35 -11.03 9.37
CA GLY A 165 -9.39 -12.03 8.89
C GLY A 165 -8.24 -11.47 8.02
N GLY A 166 -8.16 -10.15 7.85
CA GLY A 166 -7.02 -9.51 7.20
C GLY A 166 -5.70 -9.75 7.95
N LYS A 167 -4.60 -9.71 7.20
CA LYS A 167 -3.25 -10.15 7.63
C LYS A 167 -2.23 -9.02 7.73
N GLY A 168 -2.69 -7.78 7.85
CA GLY A 168 -1.83 -6.61 8.00
C GLY A 168 -2.32 -5.39 7.22
N VAL A 169 -1.46 -4.39 7.08
CA VAL A 169 -1.76 -3.12 6.41
C VAL A 169 -0.55 -2.64 5.60
N ILE A 170 -0.78 -2.18 4.37
CA ILE A 170 0.21 -1.39 3.61
C ILE A 170 -0.12 0.08 3.83
N SER A 171 0.55 0.64 4.84
CA SER A 171 0.19 1.89 5.52
C SER A 171 0.85 3.15 4.96
N VAL A 172 0.12 4.26 4.97
CA VAL A 172 0.70 5.60 4.79
C VAL A 172 1.22 6.13 6.13
N THR A 173 0.40 6.02 7.17
CA THR A 173 0.67 6.56 8.51
C THR A 173 1.93 5.95 9.15
N ALA A 174 2.28 4.72 8.79
CA ALA A 174 3.53 4.08 9.21
C ALA A 174 4.80 4.81 8.76
N ASN A 175 4.73 5.76 7.82
CA ASN A 175 5.87 6.62 7.51
C ASN A 175 6.27 7.52 8.70
N ILE A 176 5.29 7.99 9.48
CA ILE A 176 5.53 8.95 10.57
C ILE A 176 5.46 8.30 11.96
N ILE A 177 4.68 7.22 12.12
CA ILE A 177 4.52 6.49 13.39
C ILE A 177 4.62 4.96 13.19
N PRO A 178 5.72 4.45 12.61
CA PRO A 178 5.86 3.02 12.29
C PRO A 178 5.71 2.10 13.52
N LYS A 179 6.17 2.55 14.69
CA LYS A 179 6.15 1.76 15.92
C LYS A 179 4.72 1.51 16.40
N GLU A 180 3.86 2.53 16.38
CA GLU A 180 2.46 2.39 16.76
C GLU A 180 1.66 1.54 15.78
N MET A 181 1.91 1.69 14.47
CA MET A 181 1.22 0.86 13.47
C MET A 181 1.57 -0.63 13.62
N SER A 182 2.86 -0.94 13.83
CA SER A 182 3.33 -2.30 14.11
C SER A 182 2.79 -2.82 15.45
N ALA A 183 2.84 -2.01 16.51
CA ALA A 183 2.32 -2.40 17.83
C ALA A 183 0.80 -2.69 17.81
N MET A 184 0.03 -2.02 16.95
CA MET A 184 -1.40 -2.29 16.80
C MET A 184 -1.65 -3.68 16.18
N TRP A 185 -0.85 -4.08 15.20
CA TRP A 185 -0.87 -5.42 14.64
C TRP A 185 -0.46 -6.46 15.69
N ASP A 186 0.67 -6.26 16.36
CA ASP A 186 1.16 -7.17 17.41
C ASP A 186 0.15 -7.38 18.55
N ALA A 187 -0.51 -6.30 18.99
CA ALA A 187 -1.52 -6.37 20.02
C ALA A 187 -2.73 -7.19 19.57
N PHE A 188 -3.19 -6.99 18.33
CA PHE A 188 -4.28 -7.76 17.75
C PHE A 188 -3.91 -9.24 17.61
N GLU A 189 -2.72 -9.55 17.08
CA GLU A 189 -2.25 -10.93 16.89
C GLU A 189 -2.15 -11.70 18.23
N LYS A 190 -1.75 -11.01 19.31
CA LYS A 190 -1.69 -11.58 20.67
C LYS A 190 -3.05 -11.70 21.35
N GLY A 191 -4.13 -11.25 20.71
CA GLY A 191 -5.48 -11.23 21.28
C GLY A 191 -5.73 -10.08 22.27
N ASP A 192 -4.82 -9.12 22.41
CA ASP A 192 -5.00 -7.92 23.23
C ASP A 192 -5.81 -6.86 22.48
N LEU A 193 -7.10 -7.13 22.32
CA LEU A 193 -8.04 -6.23 21.64
C LEU A 193 -8.18 -4.88 22.35
N LYS A 194 -7.93 -4.82 23.67
CA LYS A 194 -7.99 -3.56 24.42
C LYS A 194 -6.86 -2.65 23.98
N GLU A 195 -5.64 -3.16 23.92
CA GLU A 195 -4.48 -2.39 23.47
C GLU A 195 -4.57 -2.05 21.98
N ALA A 196 -4.99 -3.00 21.13
CA ALA A 196 -5.19 -2.74 19.71
C ALA A 196 -6.19 -1.60 19.46
N ASN A 197 -7.34 -1.59 20.17
CA ASN A 197 -8.31 -0.49 20.11
C ASN A 197 -7.73 0.82 20.64
N ARG A 198 -6.99 0.79 21.75
CA ARG A 198 -6.36 1.99 22.31
C ARG A 198 -5.40 2.61 21.30
N LEU A 199 -4.58 1.80 20.62
CA LEU A 199 -3.66 2.26 19.58
C LEU A 199 -4.42 2.81 18.36
N HIS A 200 -5.46 2.11 17.89
CA HIS A 200 -6.31 2.58 16.80
C HIS A 200 -6.88 3.98 17.07
N TYR A 201 -7.49 4.21 18.24
CA TYR A 201 -8.03 5.52 18.58
C TYR A 201 -6.95 6.56 18.85
N LYS A 202 -5.78 6.16 19.37
CA LYS A 202 -4.63 7.05 19.51
C LYS A 202 -4.18 7.56 18.13
N THR A 203 -4.14 6.72 17.10
CA THR A 203 -3.62 7.07 15.77
C THR A 203 -4.68 7.64 14.83
N PHE A 204 -5.97 7.51 15.14
CA PHE A 204 -7.10 7.84 14.28
C PHE A 204 -7.04 9.26 13.68
N ASN A 205 -6.75 10.27 14.52
CA ASN A 205 -6.64 11.65 14.05
C ASN A 205 -5.47 11.85 13.06
N LEU A 206 -4.35 11.15 13.26
CA LEU A 206 -3.22 11.21 12.33
C LEU A 206 -3.57 10.57 10.99
N HIS A 207 -4.34 9.48 10.96
CA HIS A 207 -4.87 8.93 9.70
C HIS A 207 -5.65 10.03 8.95
N GLY A 208 -6.55 10.74 9.65
CA GLY A 208 -7.27 11.92 9.15
C GLY A 208 -6.37 12.93 8.43
N LEU A 209 -5.27 13.28 9.08
CA LEU A 209 -4.32 14.27 8.55
C LEU A 209 -3.50 13.75 7.38
N MET A 210 -3.20 12.45 7.31
CA MET A 210 -2.46 11.87 6.19
C MET A 210 -3.25 11.87 4.87
N PHE A 211 -4.57 12.07 4.95
CA PHE A 211 -5.49 12.08 3.81
C PHE A 211 -6.32 13.37 3.72
N CYS A 212 -5.94 14.45 4.41
CA CYS A 212 -6.63 15.74 4.34
C CYS A 212 -6.47 16.43 2.97
N GLU A 213 -5.45 16.02 2.21
CA GLU A 213 -5.27 16.24 0.78
C GLU A 213 -4.82 14.92 0.13
N THR A 214 -4.64 14.89 -1.19
CA THR A 214 -4.22 13.69 -1.91
C THR A 214 -2.87 13.19 -1.40
N ASN A 215 -2.83 12.02 -0.77
CA ASN A 215 -1.59 11.32 -0.47
C ASN A 215 -0.76 11.13 -1.77
N PRO A 216 0.56 11.44 -1.77
CA PRO A 216 1.44 11.67 -0.61
C PRO A 216 1.67 13.11 -0.14
N ILE A 217 0.87 14.10 -0.57
CA ILE A 217 1.08 15.51 -0.16
C ILE A 217 1.18 15.65 1.37
N PRO A 218 0.25 15.10 2.19
CA PRO A 218 0.34 15.29 3.63
C PRO A 218 1.48 14.52 4.31
N VAL A 219 1.69 13.27 3.95
CA VAL A 219 2.72 12.44 4.60
C VAL A 219 4.13 12.93 4.27
N LYS A 220 4.39 13.40 3.04
CA LYS A 220 5.70 13.95 2.66
C LYS A 220 5.96 15.29 3.34
N THR A 221 4.93 16.13 3.45
CA THR A 221 4.99 17.37 4.24
C THR A 221 5.30 17.07 5.71
N ALA A 222 4.62 16.08 6.30
CA ALA A 222 4.87 15.67 7.69
C ALA A 222 6.30 15.17 7.91
N LEU A 223 6.80 14.28 7.04
CA LEU A 223 8.18 13.80 7.09
C LEU A 223 9.19 14.94 6.96
N SER A 224 8.90 15.96 6.15
CA SER A 224 9.76 17.14 6.04
C SER A 224 9.77 17.98 7.31
N LEU A 225 8.61 18.22 7.92
CA LEU A 225 8.51 18.89 9.23
C LEU A 225 9.24 18.11 10.34
N MET A 226 9.30 16.77 10.24
CA MET A 226 10.05 15.88 11.13
C MET A 226 11.56 15.79 10.79
N GLY A 227 12.03 16.55 9.80
CA GLY A 227 13.44 16.56 9.37
C GLY A 227 13.91 15.26 8.72
N LYS A 228 13.01 14.47 8.12
CA LYS A 228 13.33 13.17 7.48
C LYS A 228 13.55 13.24 5.97
N CYS A 229 12.96 14.23 5.30
CA CYS A 229 13.14 14.47 3.87
C CYS A 229 12.86 15.94 3.53
N THR A 230 12.97 16.29 2.26
CA THR A 230 12.50 17.58 1.73
C THR A 230 11.03 17.49 1.32
N ALA A 231 10.30 18.62 1.39
CA ALA A 231 8.93 18.76 0.91
C ALA A 231 8.89 19.09 -0.60
N GLU A 232 9.66 18.35 -1.40
CA GLU A 232 9.68 18.50 -2.86
C GLU A 232 8.54 17.69 -3.48
N PHE A 233 7.82 18.25 -4.45
CA PHE A 233 6.74 17.55 -5.15
C PHE A 233 6.95 17.64 -6.65
N ARG A 234 6.69 16.54 -7.35
CA ARG A 234 6.66 16.54 -8.81
C ARG A 234 5.24 16.85 -9.28
N LEU A 235 5.12 17.82 -10.19
CA LEU A 235 3.84 18.08 -10.84
C LEU A 235 3.32 16.79 -11.49
N PRO A 236 1.99 16.52 -11.41
CA PRO A 236 0.94 17.46 -11.03
C PRO A 236 0.65 17.59 -9.51
N LEU A 237 1.40 16.91 -8.64
CA LEU A 237 1.32 17.17 -7.19
C LEU A 237 2.01 18.50 -6.87
N CYS A 238 1.56 19.15 -5.81
CA CYS A 238 2.07 20.43 -5.36
C CYS A 238 2.14 20.49 -3.84
N PRO A 239 2.84 21.50 -3.27
CA PRO A 239 2.81 21.76 -1.84
C PRO A 239 1.38 21.90 -1.31
N MET A 240 1.20 21.43 -0.07
CA MET A 240 -0.07 21.49 0.65
C MET A 240 -0.59 22.93 0.78
N SER A 241 -1.92 23.11 0.79
CA SER A 241 -2.51 24.41 1.11
C SER A 241 -2.17 24.90 2.53
N ASP A 242 -2.01 26.20 2.71
CA ASP A 242 -1.67 26.80 4.02
C ASP A 242 -2.65 26.40 5.12
N ALA A 243 -3.95 26.36 4.80
CA ALA A 243 -4.99 25.98 5.74
C ALA A 243 -4.85 24.53 6.24
N ASN A 244 -4.44 23.60 5.38
CA ASN A 244 -4.19 22.21 5.77
C ASN A 244 -2.82 22.04 6.42
N LEU A 245 -1.82 22.84 6.02
CA LEU A 245 -0.49 22.83 6.64
C LEU A 245 -0.57 23.17 8.14
N GLU A 246 -1.35 24.19 8.51
CA GLU A 246 -1.53 24.55 9.92
C GLU A 246 -2.27 23.47 10.72
N LYS A 247 -3.28 22.81 10.12
CA LYS A 247 -3.94 21.64 10.74
C LYS A 247 -2.96 20.49 10.95
N LEU A 248 -2.12 20.20 9.95
CA LEU A 248 -1.10 19.15 10.02
C LEU A 248 -0.09 19.45 11.12
N LYS A 249 0.50 20.66 11.16
CA LYS A 249 1.44 21.07 12.20
C LYS A 249 0.84 20.93 13.59
N LYS A 250 -0.41 21.37 13.78
CA LYS A 250 -1.11 21.22 15.06
C LYS A 250 -1.22 19.76 15.48
N GLY A 251 -1.69 18.89 14.59
CA GLY A 251 -1.83 17.46 14.90
C GLY A 251 -0.50 16.75 15.15
N LEU A 252 0.56 17.11 14.42
CA LEU A 252 1.90 16.58 14.66
C LEU A 252 2.45 17.01 16.03
N LYS A 253 2.25 18.27 16.45
CA LYS A 253 2.64 18.77 17.78
C LYS A 253 1.85 18.10 18.90
N GLU A 254 0.53 17.97 18.74
CA GLU A 254 -0.34 17.29 19.71
C GLU A 254 0.05 15.82 19.90
N TYR A 255 0.55 15.17 18.84
CA TYR A 255 1.08 13.81 18.93
C TYR A 255 2.53 13.73 19.43
N GLY A 256 3.26 14.85 19.44
CA GLY A 256 4.67 14.92 19.85
C GLY A 256 5.68 14.48 18.78
N LEU A 257 5.36 14.69 17.50
CA LEU A 257 6.24 14.35 16.37
C LEU A 257 7.14 15.51 15.92
N ILE A 258 6.77 16.75 16.25
CA ILE A 258 7.51 17.99 15.96
C ILE A 258 7.38 18.98 17.13
#